data_AF-B4KVK6-F1
#
_entry.id   AF-B4KVK6-F1
#
_cell.length_a   1.000
_cell.length_b   1.000
_cell.length_c   1.000
_cell.angle_alpha   90.00
_cell.angle_beta   90.00
_cell.angle_gamma   90.00
#
_symmetry.space_group_name_H-M   'P 1'
#
loop_
_entity.id
_entity.type
_entity.pdbx_description
1 polymer ?
#
loop_
_entity_poly.entity_id
_entity_poly.type
_entity_poly.pdbx_seq_one_letter_code
_entity_poly.pdbx_strand_id
1 'polypeptide(L)'
;MESINFNDFSVKERHEIITAFLIKMRKANSMHSAHSFFQYYLKQFYKMPTKLLDDIIYCQRAMKNYLSVHQTITNVFAGQADADPETKNNYLLEIEDTVHQINAECQFLMIRLEEDIENFCLPFTEQQLQPNSDLISEMVSEAIVPLVCTKSLLPFKPHTVTERPTENQLLRKYFTIDADKKNSLGTKTEVTKPTKSTTSGRKKSAVNAVAVAAPSAGAPAAPPARAPAAPPSRAAAPPAVAPPKSSSKQATKTTPSEDASKSDAVNASRLHLQAALERARLKKQQVNSEAKAQSPKESFLQSFGLCTQLEHKRMLLAQALSHKRVRKPIQN
;
A
#
# COMPACT_ATOMS: atom_id res chain seq x y z
N MET A 1 25.10 18.20 -29.52
CA MET A 1 24.59 18.95 -28.35
C MET A 1 25.01 18.19 -27.12
N GLU A 2 25.37 18.87 -26.04
CA GLU A 2 25.66 18.21 -24.76
C GLU A 2 24.36 17.69 -24.14
N SER A 3 24.40 16.49 -23.57
CA SER A 3 23.23 15.86 -22.94
C SER A 3 23.03 16.42 -21.53
N ILE A 4 22.12 17.39 -21.40
CA ILE A 4 21.74 17.97 -20.10
C ILE A 4 21.14 16.87 -19.21
N ASN A 5 21.87 16.49 -18.17
CA ASN A 5 21.43 15.54 -17.17
C ASN A 5 20.67 16.29 -16.06
N PHE A 6 19.36 16.08 -15.97
CA PHE A 6 18.53 16.79 -14.99
C PHE A 6 18.91 16.49 -13.52
N ASN A 7 19.61 15.38 -13.24
CA ASN A 7 20.07 15.07 -11.89
C ASN A 7 21.09 16.09 -11.34
N ASP A 8 21.78 16.84 -12.22
CA ASP A 8 22.87 17.74 -11.81
C ASP A 8 22.35 19.08 -11.25
N PHE A 9 21.07 19.41 -11.49
CA PHE A 9 20.38 20.54 -10.89
C PHE A 9 19.76 20.17 -9.53
N SER A 10 19.64 21.14 -8.62
CA SER A 10 18.87 20.97 -7.38
C SER A 10 17.37 20.75 -7.66
N VAL A 11 16.64 20.25 -6.64
CA VAL A 11 15.17 20.06 -6.72
C VAL A 11 14.46 21.35 -7.12
N LYS A 12 14.89 22.51 -6.60
CA LYS A 12 14.32 23.82 -6.89
C LYS A 12 14.58 24.25 -8.33
N GLU A 13 15.82 24.12 -8.81
CA GLU A 13 16.17 24.45 -10.20
C GLU A 13 15.44 23.54 -11.19
N ARG A 14 15.32 22.23 -10.91
CA ARG A 14 14.49 21.31 -11.71
C ARG A 14 13.04 21.79 -11.78
N HIS A 15 12.43 22.14 -10.64
CA HIS A 15 11.07 22.67 -10.61
C HIS A 15 10.95 23.95 -11.46
N GLU A 16 11.86 24.92 -11.29
CA GLU A 16 11.82 26.19 -12.04
C GLU A 16 11.99 25.97 -13.56
N ILE A 17 12.91 25.09 -13.98
CA ILE A 17 13.13 24.72 -15.39
C ILE A 17 11.89 24.03 -15.97
N ILE A 18 11.30 23.07 -15.26
CA ILE A 18 10.10 22.34 -15.71
C ILE A 18 8.90 23.30 -15.80
N THR A 19 8.63 24.11 -14.78
CA THR A 19 7.54 25.09 -14.79
C THR A 19 7.71 26.11 -15.93
N ALA A 20 8.92 26.61 -16.18
CA ALA A 20 9.20 27.50 -17.32
C ALA A 20 8.98 26.82 -18.68
N PHE A 21 9.41 25.56 -18.83
CA PHE A 21 9.16 24.74 -20.02
C PHE A 21 7.65 24.54 -20.25
N LEU A 22 6.91 24.12 -19.24
CA LEU A 22 5.47 23.84 -19.34
C LEU A 22 4.66 25.11 -19.66
N ILE A 23 5.01 26.26 -19.08
CA ILE A 23 4.43 27.56 -19.46
C ILE A 23 4.69 27.89 -20.93
N LYS A 24 5.88 27.59 -21.47
CA LYS A 24 6.21 27.78 -22.89
C LYS A 24 5.43 26.82 -23.80
N MET A 25 5.32 25.54 -23.43
CA MET A 25 4.56 24.54 -24.19
C MET A 25 3.06 24.86 -24.21
N ARG A 26 2.49 25.33 -23.09
CA ARG A 26 1.09 25.79 -23.01
C ARG A 26 0.85 27.00 -23.92
N LYS A 27 1.75 27.98 -23.94
CA LYS A 27 1.69 29.15 -24.85
C LYS A 27 1.81 28.75 -26.33
N ALA A 28 2.51 27.67 -26.64
CA ALA A 28 2.63 27.11 -27.99
C ALA A 28 1.51 26.11 -28.35
N ASN A 29 0.49 25.95 -27.50
CA ASN A 29 -0.59 24.95 -27.62
C ASN A 29 -0.09 23.49 -27.81
N SER A 30 1.10 23.18 -27.28
CA SER A 30 1.85 21.94 -27.53
C SER A 30 1.81 20.99 -26.32
N MET A 31 0.65 20.89 -25.67
CA MET A 31 0.48 20.10 -24.42
C MET A 31 0.69 18.60 -24.62
N HIS A 32 0.44 18.06 -25.82
CA HIS A 32 0.72 16.65 -26.13
C HIS A 32 2.22 16.33 -26.02
N SER A 33 3.08 17.17 -26.61
CA SER A 33 4.53 17.02 -26.51
C SER A 33 5.04 17.25 -25.07
N ALA A 34 4.34 18.03 -24.25
CA ALA A 34 4.63 18.14 -22.83
C ALA A 34 4.29 16.85 -22.05
N HIS A 35 3.21 16.14 -22.38
CA HIS A 35 2.94 14.81 -21.83
C HIS A 35 3.99 13.78 -22.25
N SER A 36 4.41 13.74 -23.51
CA SER A 36 5.48 12.84 -23.98
C SER A 36 6.82 13.14 -23.28
N PHE A 37 7.15 14.43 -23.11
CA PHE A 37 8.33 14.84 -22.34
C PHE A 37 8.23 14.40 -20.87
N PHE A 38 7.08 14.54 -20.23
CA PHE A 38 6.88 14.13 -18.84
C PHE A 38 7.06 12.61 -18.66
N GLN A 39 6.47 11.79 -19.55
CA GLN A 39 6.65 10.32 -19.51
C GLN A 39 8.13 9.91 -19.68
N TYR A 40 8.85 10.54 -20.61
CA TYR A 40 10.29 10.34 -20.79
C TYR A 40 11.09 10.80 -19.56
N TYR A 41 10.79 11.99 -19.04
CA TYR A 41 11.45 12.56 -17.87
C TYR A 41 11.29 11.68 -16.63
N LEU A 42 10.08 11.16 -16.40
CA LEU A 42 9.80 10.20 -15.32
C LEU A 42 10.64 8.93 -15.48
N LYS A 43 10.61 8.26 -16.64
CA LYS A 43 11.33 6.99 -16.86
C LYS A 43 12.86 7.12 -16.87
N GLN A 44 13.41 8.31 -17.10
CA GLN A 44 14.87 8.54 -17.16
C GLN A 44 15.48 9.20 -15.91
N PHE A 45 14.73 10.06 -15.20
CA PHE A 45 15.28 10.86 -14.09
C PHE A 45 14.68 10.53 -12.72
N TYR A 46 13.56 9.81 -12.63
CA TYR A 46 13.12 9.28 -11.33
C TYR A 46 14.02 8.13 -10.90
N LYS A 47 14.48 8.17 -9.64
CA LYS A 47 15.32 7.14 -9.02
C LYS A 47 14.68 6.72 -7.71
N MET A 48 14.08 5.53 -7.70
CA MET A 48 13.36 5.00 -6.55
C MET A 48 14.27 4.91 -5.31
N PRO A 49 13.81 5.34 -4.11
CA PRO A 49 14.63 5.30 -2.90
C PRO A 49 15.02 3.86 -2.52
N THR A 50 16.29 3.49 -2.69
CA THR A 50 16.75 2.09 -2.57
C THR A 50 16.39 1.44 -1.25
N LYS A 51 16.57 2.13 -0.12
CA LYS A 51 16.22 1.61 1.21
C LYS A 51 14.73 1.28 1.37
N LEU A 52 13.85 2.08 0.74
CA LEU A 52 12.41 1.86 0.75
C LEU A 52 12.04 0.67 -0.13
N LEU A 53 12.67 0.57 -1.30
CA LEU A 53 12.54 -0.58 -2.20
C LEU A 53 13.01 -1.89 -1.54
N ASP A 54 14.18 -1.87 -0.88
CA ASP A 54 14.72 -3.01 -0.11
C ASP A 54 13.75 -3.46 0.99
N ASP A 55 13.17 -2.52 1.75
CA ASP A 55 12.19 -2.80 2.80
C ASP A 55 10.88 -3.39 2.23
N ILE A 56 10.39 -2.87 1.10
CA ILE A 56 9.20 -3.42 0.40
C ILE A 56 9.49 -4.86 -0.06
N ILE A 57 10.62 -5.10 -0.71
CA ILE A 57 11.02 -6.43 -1.18
C ILE A 57 11.19 -7.38 0.00
N TYR A 58 11.76 -6.92 1.11
CA TYR A 58 11.92 -7.70 2.33
C TYR A 58 10.58 -8.15 2.91
N CYS A 59 9.64 -7.23 3.13
CA CYS A 59 8.31 -7.57 3.67
C CYS A 59 7.51 -8.47 2.72
N GLN A 60 7.57 -8.25 1.40
CA GLN A 60 6.92 -9.13 0.42
C GLN A 60 7.53 -10.56 0.42
N ARG A 61 8.87 -10.67 0.50
CA ARG A 61 9.56 -11.96 0.66
C ARG A 61 9.22 -12.65 1.99
N ALA A 62 9.15 -11.89 3.09
CA ALA A 62 8.76 -12.41 4.39
C ALA A 62 7.32 -12.96 4.35
N MET A 63 6.36 -12.20 3.83
CA MET A 63 4.96 -12.64 3.68
C MET A 63 4.86 -13.95 2.89
N LYS A 64 5.59 -14.06 1.78
CA LYS A 64 5.69 -15.29 0.98
C LYS A 64 6.22 -16.49 1.76
N ASN A 65 7.23 -16.31 2.62
CA ASN A 65 7.74 -17.37 3.50
C ASN A 65 6.67 -17.85 4.49
N TYR A 66 5.94 -16.92 5.13
CA TYR A 66 4.87 -17.27 6.06
C TYR A 66 3.71 -18.01 5.36
N LEU A 67 3.31 -17.59 4.16
CA LEU A 67 2.29 -18.28 3.36
C LEU A 67 2.73 -19.68 2.91
N SER A 68 4.02 -19.86 2.55
CA SER A 68 4.59 -21.17 2.24
C SER A 68 4.51 -22.13 3.42
N VAL A 69 4.84 -21.64 4.63
CA VAL A 69 4.76 -22.41 5.88
C VAL A 69 3.30 -22.71 6.27
N HIS A 70 2.38 -21.76 6.11
CA HIS A 70 0.94 -21.97 6.31
C HIS A 70 0.42 -23.12 5.42
N GLN A 71 0.78 -23.11 4.14
CA GLN A 71 0.43 -24.20 3.22
C GLN A 71 1.09 -25.52 3.63
N THR A 72 2.34 -25.50 4.08
CA THR A 72 3.06 -26.70 4.54
C THR A 72 2.40 -27.32 5.77
N ILE A 73 2.00 -26.52 6.76
CA ILE A 73 1.25 -26.98 7.95
C ILE A 73 -0.11 -27.55 7.53
N THR A 74 -0.81 -26.85 6.64
CA THR A 74 -2.10 -27.32 6.11
C THR A 74 -1.97 -28.69 5.42
N ASN A 75 -0.91 -28.89 4.63
CA ASN A 75 -0.63 -30.14 3.93
C ASN A 75 -0.21 -31.28 4.88
N VAL A 76 0.68 -31.03 5.83
CA VAL A 76 1.18 -32.07 6.77
C VAL A 76 0.06 -32.57 7.67
N PHE A 77 -0.75 -31.66 8.24
CA PHE A 77 -1.90 -32.05 9.06
C PHE A 77 -3.03 -32.71 8.25
N ALA A 78 -3.12 -32.49 6.93
CA ALA A 78 -4.04 -33.23 6.07
C ALA A 78 -3.58 -34.68 5.79
N GLY A 79 -2.30 -34.98 5.97
CA GLY A 79 -1.72 -36.32 5.80
C GLY A 79 -1.61 -37.15 7.08
N GLN A 80 -2.05 -36.65 8.23
CA GLN A 80 -1.93 -37.31 9.54
C GLN A 80 -3.32 -37.51 10.16
N ALA A 81 -3.76 -38.76 10.30
CA ALA A 81 -5.09 -39.10 10.81
C ALA A 81 -5.28 -38.74 12.30
N ASP A 82 -4.22 -38.84 13.09
CA ASP A 82 -4.23 -38.61 14.55
C ASP A 82 -3.79 -37.18 14.95
N ALA A 83 -3.67 -36.26 13.99
CA ALA A 83 -3.13 -34.93 14.25
C ALA A 83 -4.17 -34.00 14.92
N ASP A 84 -3.77 -33.37 16.03
CA ASP A 84 -4.63 -32.49 16.82
C ASP A 84 -5.07 -31.24 16.02
N PRO A 85 -6.40 -31.05 15.78
CA PRO A 85 -6.90 -29.87 15.09
C PRO A 85 -6.76 -28.58 15.91
N GLU A 86 -6.64 -28.63 17.24
CA GLU A 86 -6.47 -27.43 18.07
C GLU A 86 -5.06 -26.85 17.89
N THR A 87 -4.02 -27.68 18.02
CA THR A 87 -2.63 -27.32 17.70
C THR A 87 -2.49 -26.80 16.26
N LYS A 88 -3.15 -27.45 15.29
CA LYS A 88 -3.18 -26.96 13.90
C LYS A 88 -3.70 -25.52 13.84
N ASN A 89 -4.90 -25.28 14.37
CA ASN A 89 -5.55 -23.97 14.28
C ASN A 89 -4.74 -22.89 15.00
N ASN A 90 -4.14 -23.20 16.15
CA ASN A 90 -3.26 -22.29 16.87
C ASN A 90 -2.03 -21.87 16.05
N TYR A 91 -1.40 -22.80 15.31
CA TYR A 91 -0.27 -22.47 14.43
C TYR A 91 -0.70 -21.65 13.21
N LEU A 92 -1.86 -21.94 12.60
CA LEU A 92 -2.35 -21.17 11.46
C LEU A 92 -2.72 -19.74 11.86
N LEU A 93 -3.43 -19.56 12.99
CA LEU A 93 -3.80 -18.23 13.51
C LEU A 93 -2.58 -17.35 13.81
N GLU A 94 -1.51 -17.89 14.43
CA GLU A 94 -0.28 -17.14 14.68
C GLU A 94 0.40 -16.68 13.38
N ILE A 95 0.33 -17.50 12.34
CA ILE A 95 0.85 -17.16 11.00
C ILE A 95 -0.06 -16.12 10.32
N GLU A 96 -1.38 -16.25 10.40
CA GLU A 96 -2.35 -15.30 9.85
C GLU A 96 -2.20 -13.90 10.47
N ASP A 97 -2.13 -13.79 11.81
CA ASP A 97 -1.85 -12.54 12.53
C ASP A 97 -0.52 -11.91 12.08
N THR A 98 0.52 -12.74 11.92
CA THR A 98 1.83 -12.24 11.46
C THR A 98 1.79 -11.78 9.99
N VAL A 99 1.08 -12.49 9.12
CA VAL A 99 0.85 -12.10 7.71
C VAL A 99 0.05 -10.80 7.64
N HIS A 100 -0.96 -10.62 8.48
CA HIS A 100 -1.71 -9.37 8.59
C HIS A 100 -0.82 -8.20 9.03
N GLN A 101 0.08 -8.41 10.00
CA GLN A 101 1.04 -7.39 10.42
C GLN A 101 2.00 -7.01 9.29
N ILE A 102 2.61 -8.00 8.61
CA ILE A 102 3.54 -7.76 7.49
C ILE A 102 2.82 -7.09 6.30
N ASN A 103 1.53 -7.40 6.07
CA ASN A 103 0.73 -6.76 5.03
C ASN A 103 0.43 -5.29 5.34
N ALA A 104 0.19 -4.94 6.61
CA ALA A 104 0.07 -3.55 7.04
C ALA A 104 1.42 -2.79 6.89
N GLU A 105 2.53 -3.44 7.25
CA GLU A 105 3.91 -2.93 7.07
C GLU A 105 4.18 -2.66 5.57
N CYS A 106 3.91 -3.62 4.67
CA CYS A 106 3.95 -3.45 3.22
C CYS A 106 3.10 -2.27 2.72
N GLN A 107 1.84 -2.16 3.15
CA GLN A 107 0.94 -1.12 2.67
C GLN A 107 1.40 0.28 3.06
N PHE A 108 1.96 0.45 4.26
CA PHE A 108 2.56 1.71 4.69
C PHE A 108 3.77 2.11 3.83
N LEU A 109 4.66 1.16 3.50
CA LEU A 109 5.80 1.45 2.62
C LEU A 109 5.37 1.79 1.18
N MET A 110 4.33 1.14 0.66
CA MET A 110 3.78 1.47 -0.66
C MET A 110 3.21 2.88 -0.70
N ILE A 111 2.49 3.32 0.35
CA ILE A 111 2.00 4.71 0.45
C ILE A 111 3.18 5.69 0.44
N ARG A 112 4.26 5.41 1.18
CA ARG A 112 5.47 6.25 1.18
C ARG A 112 6.21 6.28 -0.17
N LEU A 113 6.05 5.25 -1.00
CA LEU A 113 6.56 5.22 -2.37
C LEU A 113 5.65 6.01 -3.33
N GLU A 114 4.34 5.90 -3.17
CA GLU A 114 3.34 6.72 -3.86
C GLU A 114 3.58 8.22 -3.55
N GLU A 115 3.79 8.59 -2.28
CA GLU A 115 4.17 9.95 -1.84
C GLU A 115 5.48 10.45 -2.48
N ASP A 116 6.55 9.64 -2.55
CA ASP A 116 7.83 10.04 -3.15
C ASP A 116 7.70 10.30 -4.66
N ILE A 117 6.92 9.47 -5.37
CA ILE A 117 6.61 9.63 -6.79
C ILE A 117 5.75 10.88 -7.02
N GLU A 118 4.73 11.13 -6.19
CA GLU A 118 3.90 12.34 -6.28
C GLU A 118 4.72 13.61 -6.05
N ASN A 119 5.61 13.63 -5.05
CA ASN A 119 6.53 14.75 -4.80
C ASN A 119 7.49 15.00 -5.98
N PHE A 120 7.96 13.95 -6.65
CA PHE A 120 8.77 14.09 -7.88
C PHE A 120 7.94 14.63 -9.07
N CYS A 121 6.65 14.26 -9.14
CA CYS A 121 5.72 14.68 -10.20
C CYS A 121 5.12 16.08 -9.97
N LEU A 122 5.25 16.66 -8.77
CA LEU A 122 4.64 17.93 -8.36
C LEU A 122 4.78 19.10 -9.38
N PRO A 123 5.95 19.35 -10.02
CA PRO A 123 6.09 20.43 -11.00
C PRO A 123 5.21 20.26 -12.25
N PHE A 124 4.75 19.04 -12.54
CA PHE A 124 3.86 18.73 -13.66
C PHE A 124 2.38 18.81 -13.24
N THR A 125 2.03 18.29 -12.04
CA THR A 125 0.64 18.28 -11.54
C THR A 125 0.14 19.68 -11.21
N GLU A 126 0.99 20.56 -10.65
CA GLU A 126 0.68 22.00 -10.50
C GLU A 126 0.35 22.67 -11.86
N GLN A 127 0.95 22.17 -12.95
CA GLN A 127 0.71 22.64 -14.31
C GLN A 127 -0.41 21.85 -15.03
N GLN A 128 -1.23 21.12 -14.28
CA GLN A 128 -2.37 20.31 -14.75
C GLN A 128 -2.00 19.14 -15.66
N LEU A 129 -0.71 18.77 -15.76
CA LEU A 129 -0.29 17.51 -16.38
C LEU A 129 -0.32 16.40 -15.34
N GLN A 130 -1.34 15.55 -15.41
CA GLN A 130 -1.41 14.35 -14.59
C GLN A 130 -0.38 13.29 -15.05
N PRO A 131 0.25 12.54 -14.12
CA PRO A 131 1.06 11.40 -14.47
C PRO A 131 0.20 10.32 -15.13
N ASN A 132 0.81 9.47 -15.96
CA ASN A 132 0.16 8.24 -16.39
C ASN A 132 0.24 7.21 -15.24
N SER A 133 -0.89 6.88 -14.62
CA SER A 133 -1.01 5.86 -13.56
C SER A 133 -0.42 4.52 -13.99
N ASP A 134 -0.60 4.17 -15.25
CA ASP A 134 -0.26 2.86 -15.78
C ASP A 134 1.25 2.76 -16.00
N LEU A 135 1.90 3.87 -16.39
CA LEU A 135 3.36 3.98 -16.47
C LEU A 135 4.01 3.96 -15.07
N ILE A 136 3.41 4.60 -14.07
CA ILE A 136 3.88 4.51 -12.68
C ILE A 136 3.77 3.06 -12.20
N SER A 137 2.62 2.42 -12.41
CA SER A 137 2.39 1.02 -12.08
C SER A 137 3.39 0.08 -12.79
N GLU A 138 3.65 0.30 -14.08
CA GLU A 138 4.67 -0.41 -14.86
C GLU A 138 6.06 -0.26 -14.24
N MET A 139 6.53 0.97 -14.01
CA MET A 139 7.85 1.25 -13.44
C MET A 139 8.03 0.67 -12.02
N VAL A 140 6.99 0.74 -11.18
CA VAL A 140 6.99 0.20 -9.82
C VAL A 140 6.97 -1.34 -9.85
N SER A 141 6.22 -1.94 -10.78
CA SER A 141 6.20 -3.39 -11.00
C SER A 141 7.53 -3.90 -11.55
N GLU A 142 8.12 -3.22 -12.54
CA GLU A 142 9.43 -3.50 -13.14
C GLU A 142 10.55 -3.49 -12.09
N ALA A 143 10.49 -2.58 -11.11
CA ALA A 143 11.44 -2.52 -9.99
C ALA A 143 11.21 -3.62 -8.93
N ILE A 144 9.96 -3.84 -8.49
CA ILE A 144 9.67 -4.69 -7.32
C ILE A 144 9.50 -6.18 -7.69
N VAL A 145 8.68 -6.48 -8.69
CA VAL A 145 8.20 -7.85 -8.95
C VAL A 145 9.32 -8.84 -9.29
N PRO A 146 10.31 -8.50 -10.14
CA PRO A 146 11.45 -9.38 -10.37
C PRO A 146 12.21 -9.69 -9.07
N LEU A 147 12.43 -8.70 -8.21
CA LEU A 147 13.22 -8.86 -6.99
C LEU A 147 12.48 -9.65 -5.89
N VAL A 148 11.15 -9.57 -5.83
CA VAL A 148 10.30 -10.42 -4.97
C VAL A 148 10.21 -11.86 -5.50
N CYS A 149 10.09 -12.05 -6.81
CA CYS A 149 9.94 -13.38 -7.42
C CYS A 149 11.26 -14.18 -7.50
N THR A 150 12.41 -13.52 -7.66
CA THR A 150 13.71 -14.18 -7.87
C THR A 150 14.10 -15.04 -6.66
N LYS A 151 14.37 -16.34 -6.89
CA LYS A 151 14.86 -17.32 -5.88
C LYS A 151 16.28 -17.03 -5.32
N SER A 152 16.81 -15.83 -5.54
CA SER A 152 18.16 -15.45 -5.15
C SER A 152 18.28 -15.29 -3.63
N LEU A 153 19.30 -15.94 -3.07
CA LEU A 153 19.71 -15.90 -1.67
C LEU A 153 20.38 -14.57 -1.26
N LEU A 154 20.41 -13.57 -2.16
CA LEU A 154 20.88 -12.22 -1.82
C LEU A 154 20.11 -11.70 -0.58
N PRO A 155 20.81 -11.37 0.52
CA PRO A 155 20.16 -10.91 1.73
C PRO A 155 19.73 -9.45 1.58
N PHE A 156 18.47 -9.24 1.20
CA PHE A 156 17.80 -7.96 1.42
C PHE A 156 17.83 -7.69 2.92
N LYS A 157 18.58 -6.67 3.34
CA LYS A 157 18.68 -6.29 4.74
C LYS A 157 17.63 -5.21 5.02
N PRO A 158 16.75 -5.39 6.02
CA PRO A 158 15.80 -4.36 6.39
C PRO A 158 16.51 -3.13 6.98
N HIS A 159 15.98 -1.96 6.66
CA HIS A 159 16.45 -0.64 7.05
C HIS A 159 15.52 0.04 8.07
N THR A 160 14.20 -0.03 7.83
CA THR A 160 13.18 0.57 8.71
C THR A 160 12.14 -0.44 9.21
N VAL A 161 12.04 -1.61 8.58
CA VAL A 161 11.10 -2.68 8.95
C VAL A 161 11.69 -3.67 9.95
N THR A 162 10.80 -4.43 10.58
CA THR A 162 11.15 -5.44 11.59
C THR A 162 11.81 -6.68 10.96
N GLU A 163 12.93 -7.14 11.51
CA GLU A 163 13.56 -8.41 11.10
C GLU A 163 12.62 -9.60 11.38
N ARG A 164 12.40 -10.45 10.37
CA ARG A 164 11.50 -11.61 10.41
C ARG A 164 12.27 -12.92 10.20
N PRO A 165 11.81 -14.05 10.78
CA PRO A 165 12.38 -15.37 10.54
C PRO A 165 12.33 -15.78 9.06
N THR A 166 13.33 -16.53 8.63
CA THR A 166 13.35 -17.22 7.33
C THR A 166 12.41 -18.43 7.33
N GLU A 167 11.98 -18.88 6.15
CA GLU A 167 11.19 -20.10 5.96
C GLU A 167 11.76 -21.31 6.73
N ASN A 168 13.07 -21.54 6.65
CA ASN A 168 13.74 -22.61 7.39
C ASN A 168 13.67 -22.48 8.93
N GLN A 169 13.60 -21.26 9.46
CA GLN A 169 13.44 -21.02 10.90
C GLN A 169 11.99 -21.22 11.34
N LEU A 170 11.02 -20.79 10.51
CA LEU A 170 9.61 -21.05 10.73
C LEU A 170 9.28 -22.56 10.67
N LEU A 171 9.80 -23.29 9.68
CA LEU A 171 9.63 -24.74 9.58
C LEU A 171 10.20 -25.46 10.81
N ARG A 172 11.37 -25.04 11.32
CA ARG A 172 11.94 -25.59 12.57
C ARG A 172 11.10 -25.29 13.82
N LYS A 173 10.33 -24.20 13.82
CA LYS A 173 9.44 -23.82 14.93
C LYS A 173 8.18 -24.69 15.00
N TYR A 174 7.57 -25.00 13.86
CA TYR A 174 6.29 -25.73 13.79
C TYR A 174 6.42 -27.24 13.55
N PHE A 175 7.55 -27.71 13.00
CA PHE A 175 7.82 -29.12 12.67
C PHE A 175 9.08 -29.65 13.37
N THR A 176 9.31 -29.23 14.61
CA THR A 176 10.50 -29.54 15.44
C THR A 176 11.06 -30.94 15.15
N ILE A 177 12.17 -31.00 14.41
CA ILE A 177 12.80 -32.27 14.05
C ILE A 177 13.40 -32.85 15.33
N ASP A 178 12.74 -33.85 15.90
CA ASP A 178 13.17 -34.59 17.09
C ASP A 178 14.47 -35.38 16.84
N ALA A 179 15.60 -34.68 16.74
CA ALA A 179 16.93 -35.29 16.77
C ALA A 179 17.17 -36.06 18.08
N ASP A 180 16.54 -35.62 19.17
CA ASP A 180 16.75 -36.11 20.53
C ASP A 180 15.91 -37.34 20.91
N LYS A 181 14.97 -37.80 20.05
CA LYS A 181 14.26 -39.09 20.26
C LYS A 181 15.10 -40.34 19.93
N LYS A 182 16.43 -40.19 19.93
CA LYS A 182 17.40 -41.28 19.77
C LYS A 182 18.52 -41.27 20.82
N ASN A 183 18.22 -40.95 22.09
CA ASN A 183 19.08 -41.35 23.24
C ASN A 183 18.35 -41.24 24.61
N SER A 184 17.48 -42.21 24.93
CA SER A 184 16.92 -42.36 26.30
C SER A 184 16.35 -43.76 26.61
N LEU A 185 17.17 -44.81 26.39
CA LEU A 185 16.90 -46.14 26.97
C LEU A 185 17.90 -46.41 28.10
N GLY A 186 17.40 -46.49 29.34
CA GLY A 186 18.20 -46.43 30.57
C GLY A 186 18.30 -45.00 31.13
N THR A 187 18.36 -44.75 32.45
CA THR A 187 18.44 -45.68 33.59
C THR A 187 17.71 -45.08 34.82
N LYS A 188 17.22 -45.92 35.75
CA LYS A 188 16.58 -45.49 37.01
C LYS A 188 17.60 -45.19 38.13
N THR A 189 17.61 -43.96 38.65
CA THR A 189 17.98 -43.56 40.02
C THR A 189 17.50 -42.11 40.20
N GLU A 190 16.46 -41.81 40.98
CA GLU A 190 16.44 -41.59 42.44
C GLU A 190 17.09 -40.29 42.98
N VAL A 191 16.25 -39.52 43.70
CA VAL A 191 16.54 -38.82 44.98
C VAL A 191 17.15 -37.40 45.02
N THR A 192 16.35 -36.48 45.61
CA THR A 192 16.63 -35.17 46.28
C THR A 192 17.23 -33.94 45.56
N LYS A 193 16.39 -32.90 45.52
CA LYS A 193 16.49 -31.51 46.06
C LYS A 193 17.81 -30.66 45.98
N PRO A 194 17.68 -29.30 45.99
CA PRO A 194 18.74 -28.39 45.51
C PRO A 194 19.52 -27.63 46.61
N THR A 195 20.71 -27.13 46.24
CA THR A 195 21.45 -26.09 46.98
C THR A 195 22.11 -25.08 46.03
N LYS A 196 22.18 -23.80 46.42
CA LYS A 196 22.92 -22.74 45.72
C LYS A 196 24.43 -22.85 45.97
N SER A 197 25.29 -22.34 45.08
CA SER A 197 26.01 -21.05 45.34
C SER A 197 27.19 -20.72 44.40
N THR A 198 27.24 -19.43 44.00
CA THR A 198 28.39 -18.52 43.88
C THR A 198 29.74 -18.90 43.19
N THR A 199 30.01 -18.14 42.11
CA THR A 199 31.20 -17.28 41.86
C THR A 199 32.52 -17.77 41.24
N SER A 200 33.10 -16.84 40.47
CA SER A 200 34.52 -16.62 40.14
C SER A 200 35.08 -17.25 38.85
N GLY A 201 35.80 -16.42 38.06
CA GLY A 201 36.35 -16.80 36.75
C GLY A 201 36.73 -15.61 35.86
N ARG A 202 37.66 -14.74 36.30
CA ARG A 202 37.95 -13.42 35.67
C ARG A 202 39.34 -13.35 35.01
N LYS A 203 39.40 -13.17 33.68
CA LYS A 203 40.55 -12.67 32.86
C LYS A 203 39.99 -12.19 31.50
N LYS A 204 40.34 -11.06 30.84
CA LYS A 204 41.56 -10.21 30.68
C LYS A 204 42.75 -10.98 30.05
N SER A 205 43.42 -10.54 28.97
CA SER A 205 43.32 -9.36 28.05
C SER A 205 43.67 -9.85 26.61
N ALA A 206 43.93 -9.09 25.53
CA ALA A 206 44.19 -7.67 25.19
C ALA A 206 43.76 -7.44 23.70
N VAL A 207 43.27 -6.28 23.25
CA VAL A 207 43.96 -5.03 22.83
C VAL A 207 45.11 -5.22 21.82
N ASN A 208 44.94 -4.69 20.60
CA ASN A 208 45.99 -3.88 19.96
C ASN A 208 45.37 -2.82 19.02
N ALA A 209 45.99 -1.64 18.91
CA ALA A 209 45.54 -0.52 18.07
C ALA A 209 46.67 0.48 17.81
N VAL A 210 46.70 1.10 16.61
CA VAL A 210 47.48 2.28 16.14
C VAL A 210 47.01 2.47 14.67
N ALA A 211 46.46 3.61 14.20
CA ALA A 211 47.01 4.97 14.06
C ALA A 211 48.14 5.04 13.00
N VAL A 212 48.40 6.06 12.17
CA VAL A 212 47.93 7.46 11.94
C VAL A 212 47.85 7.61 10.37
N ALA A 213 47.12 8.51 9.69
CA ALA A 213 47.43 9.93 9.51
C ALA A 213 46.55 10.62 8.44
N ALA A 214 46.54 11.96 8.42
CA ALA A 214 46.11 12.82 7.32
C ALA A 214 47.08 14.02 7.18
N PRO A 215 47.39 14.49 5.96
CA PRO A 215 47.17 15.91 5.56
C PRO A 215 46.86 16.07 4.05
N SER A 216 46.53 17.24 3.45
CA SER A 216 45.85 18.48 3.90
C SER A 216 45.64 19.45 2.71
N ALA A 217 44.67 20.38 2.80
CA ALA A 217 44.53 21.61 1.98
C ALA A 217 44.09 21.48 0.49
N GLY A 218 43.40 22.51 -0.05
CA GLY A 218 42.95 22.54 -1.46
C GLY A 218 41.78 23.48 -1.82
N ALA A 219 41.86 24.77 -1.47
CA ALA A 219 40.97 25.86 -1.95
C ALA A 219 41.85 27.09 -2.30
N PRO A 220 41.46 28.03 -3.21
CA PRO A 220 40.12 28.57 -3.51
C PRO A 220 39.71 28.29 -5.00
N ALA A 221 38.88 29.03 -5.77
CA ALA A 221 38.31 30.39 -5.65
C ALA A 221 37.05 30.67 -6.52
N ALA A 222 36.56 31.90 -6.39
CA ALA A 222 35.64 32.66 -7.28
C ALA A 222 36.24 34.09 -7.42
N PRO A 223 35.64 35.14 -8.07
CA PRO A 223 34.36 35.29 -8.79
C PRO A 223 34.63 35.88 -10.23
N PRO A 224 33.85 36.78 -10.91
CA PRO A 224 32.52 37.35 -10.66
C PRO A 224 31.50 37.49 -11.83
N ALA A 225 30.25 37.61 -11.41
CA ALA A 225 29.09 38.35 -11.96
C ALA A 225 29.11 38.99 -13.37
N ARG A 226 28.00 38.81 -14.10
CA ARG A 226 27.36 39.91 -14.85
C ARG A 226 25.84 39.78 -15.03
N ALA A 227 25.13 40.80 -14.58
CA ALA A 227 23.79 41.23 -15.01
C ALA A 227 23.92 42.70 -15.53
N PRO A 228 22.87 43.42 -15.98
CA PRO A 228 21.46 43.07 -16.21
C PRO A 228 20.95 43.47 -17.63
N ALA A 229 19.67 43.19 -17.96
CA ALA A 229 18.86 44.02 -18.89
C ALA A 229 17.35 43.66 -18.88
N ALA A 230 16.49 44.68 -18.82
CA ALA A 230 15.03 44.69 -19.10
C ALA A 230 14.55 46.17 -19.06
N PRO A 231 13.29 46.53 -19.41
CA PRO A 231 12.31 45.99 -20.37
C PRO A 231 12.15 46.98 -21.57
N PRO A 232 11.07 46.95 -22.41
CA PRO A 232 9.75 47.59 -22.09
C PRO A 232 8.52 46.80 -22.64
N SER A 233 7.37 46.68 -21.96
CA SER A 233 6.27 47.65 -21.71
C SER A 233 5.11 47.67 -22.74
N ARG A 234 3.87 47.51 -22.22
CA ARG A 234 2.65 48.33 -22.45
C ARG A 234 1.41 47.69 -23.12
N ALA A 235 0.24 47.96 -22.50
CA ALA A 235 -1.14 47.98 -23.06
C ALA A 235 -1.78 46.63 -23.55
N ALA A 236 -3.10 46.42 -23.49
CA ALA A 236 -4.19 47.09 -22.76
C ALA A 236 -5.45 46.17 -22.62
N ALA A 237 -6.40 46.60 -21.79
CA ALA A 237 -7.81 46.16 -21.71
C ALA A 237 -8.70 47.45 -21.80
N PRO A 238 -10.05 47.45 -21.72
CA PRO A 238 -11.05 46.39 -21.51
C PRO A 238 -12.10 46.43 -22.69
N PRO A 239 -13.45 46.24 -22.62
CA PRO A 239 -14.39 45.90 -21.53
C PRO A 239 -15.40 44.75 -21.83
N ALA A 240 -16.33 44.54 -20.89
CA ALA A 240 -17.34 43.48 -20.89
C ALA A 240 -18.75 43.96 -21.32
N VAL A 241 -19.66 43.01 -21.59
CA VAL A 241 -21.10 43.22 -21.84
C VAL A 241 -21.93 42.19 -21.03
N ALA A 242 -23.13 42.58 -20.60
CA ALA A 242 -24.01 41.81 -19.70
C ALA A 242 -25.30 41.29 -20.40
N PRO A 243 -26.11 40.40 -19.77
CA PRO A 243 -27.07 39.54 -20.50
C PRO A 243 -28.57 39.89 -20.32
N PRO A 244 -29.46 39.33 -21.17
CA PRO A 244 -30.88 39.07 -20.89
C PRO A 244 -31.05 37.65 -20.28
N LYS A 245 -32.03 37.28 -19.44
CA LYS A 245 -33.52 37.38 -19.56
C LYS A 245 -34.07 36.61 -20.78
N SER A 246 -35.18 35.86 -20.73
CA SER A 246 -36.08 35.42 -19.64
C SER A 246 -37.17 34.51 -20.23
N SER A 247 -37.82 33.62 -19.46
CA SER A 247 -39.25 33.29 -19.63
C SER A 247 -39.82 32.44 -18.49
N SER A 248 -41.12 32.57 -18.26
CA SER A 248 -41.92 31.81 -17.28
C SER A 248 -43.13 31.18 -17.97
N LYS A 249 -43.76 30.17 -17.35
CA LYS A 249 -45.12 29.69 -17.73
C LYS A 249 -45.91 29.21 -16.51
N GLN A 250 -47.22 29.43 -16.59
CA GLN A 250 -48.28 28.96 -15.67
C GLN A 250 -48.76 27.55 -16.15
N ALA A 251 -49.71 26.82 -15.54
CA ALA A 251 -50.61 27.10 -14.40
C ALA A 251 -50.63 25.84 -13.46
N THR A 252 -51.67 25.37 -12.74
CA THR A 252 -53.12 25.63 -12.68
C THR A 252 -53.66 25.30 -11.25
N LYS A 253 -54.98 25.31 -11.02
CA LYS A 253 -55.62 25.06 -9.71
C LYS A 253 -56.95 24.30 -9.88
N THR A 254 -57.16 23.22 -9.11
CA THR A 254 -58.49 22.65 -8.81
C THR A 254 -58.45 21.75 -7.56
N THR A 255 -59.52 21.79 -6.77
CA THR A 255 -59.87 20.88 -5.66
C THR A 255 -61.40 20.74 -5.62
N PRO A 256 -61.95 19.64 -5.10
CA PRO A 256 -62.69 19.76 -3.83
C PRO A 256 -62.68 18.50 -2.92
N SER A 257 -63.44 18.57 -1.82
CA SER A 257 -63.91 17.50 -0.91
C SER A 257 -62.91 16.78 0.00
N GLU A 258 -63.00 17.15 1.28
CA GLU A 258 -62.64 16.38 2.48
C GLU A 258 -63.82 15.40 2.81
N ASP A 259 -63.76 14.44 3.75
CA ASP A 259 -62.80 14.22 4.84
C ASP A 259 -62.34 12.75 5.00
N ALA A 260 -63.13 11.78 4.51
CA ALA A 260 -62.84 10.35 4.69
C ALA A 260 -61.51 9.89 4.07
N SER A 261 -61.08 10.54 2.99
CA SER A 261 -59.88 10.16 2.22
C SER A 261 -58.55 10.51 2.90
N LYS A 262 -58.53 11.28 4.00
CA LYS A 262 -57.27 11.69 4.65
C LYS A 262 -56.46 10.52 5.21
N SER A 263 -57.12 9.49 5.77
CA SER A 263 -56.49 8.21 6.15
C SER A 263 -55.79 7.56 4.97
N ASP A 264 -56.53 7.38 3.87
CA ASP A 264 -56.09 6.56 2.76
C ASP A 264 -55.07 7.29 1.88
N ALA A 265 -55.16 8.62 1.80
CA ALA A 265 -54.11 9.46 1.21
C ALA A 265 -52.81 9.42 2.02
N VAL A 266 -52.87 9.41 3.36
CA VAL A 266 -51.68 9.24 4.21
C VAL A 266 -51.10 7.82 4.08
N ASN A 267 -51.95 6.78 4.03
CA ASN A 267 -51.50 5.40 3.82
C ASN A 267 -50.89 5.21 2.42
N ALA A 268 -51.53 5.73 1.36
CA ALA A 268 -50.99 5.69 -0.01
C ALA A 268 -49.69 6.50 -0.13
N SER A 269 -49.59 7.66 0.52
CA SER A 269 -48.36 8.46 0.60
C SER A 269 -47.23 7.70 1.31
N ARG A 270 -47.54 7.02 2.43
CA ARG A 270 -46.59 6.16 3.16
C ARG A 270 -46.13 4.97 2.32
N LEU A 271 -47.03 4.32 1.58
CA LEU A 271 -46.73 3.20 0.69
C LEU A 271 -45.88 3.66 -0.50
N HIS A 272 -46.17 4.85 -1.06
CA HIS A 272 -45.37 5.45 -2.13
C HIS A 272 -43.99 5.89 -1.63
N LEU A 273 -43.87 6.42 -0.41
CA LEU A 273 -42.60 6.75 0.22
C LEU A 273 -41.76 5.49 0.50
N GLN A 274 -42.39 4.40 0.96
CA GLN A 274 -41.72 3.10 1.10
C GLN A 274 -41.23 2.59 -0.27
N ALA A 275 -42.07 2.60 -1.30
CA ALA A 275 -41.66 2.23 -2.65
C ALA A 275 -40.55 3.12 -3.23
N ALA A 276 -40.55 4.42 -2.90
CA ALA A 276 -39.48 5.35 -3.29
C ALA A 276 -38.16 5.06 -2.55
N LEU A 277 -38.22 4.73 -1.25
CA LEU A 277 -37.05 4.33 -0.45
C LEU A 277 -36.49 2.96 -0.90
N GLU A 278 -37.34 2.00 -1.25
CA GLU A 278 -36.93 0.73 -1.84
C GLU A 278 -36.26 0.94 -3.20
N ARG A 279 -36.86 1.74 -4.09
CA ARG A 279 -36.23 2.14 -5.37
C ARG A 279 -34.91 2.87 -5.17
N ALA A 280 -34.79 3.73 -4.16
CA ALA A 280 -33.55 4.42 -3.83
C ALA A 280 -32.47 3.47 -3.28
N ARG A 281 -32.84 2.46 -2.48
CA ARG A 281 -31.94 1.40 -2.01
C ARG A 281 -31.46 0.51 -3.15
N LEU A 282 -32.37 0.04 -4.01
CA LEU A 282 -32.05 -0.74 -5.19
C LEU A 282 -31.14 0.03 -6.15
N LYS A 283 -31.44 1.32 -6.41
CA LYS A 283 -30.57 2.19 -7.22
C LYS A 283 -29.20 2.41 -6.57
N LYS A 284 -29.13 2.54 -5.24
CA LYS A 284 -27.85 2.61 -4.50
C LYS A 284 -27.08 1.28 -4.51
N GLN A 285 -27.75 0.14 -4.68
CA GLN A 285 -27.11 -1.15 -4.92
C GLN A 285 -26.61 -1.27 -6.37
N GLN A 286 -27.42 -0.93 -7.38
CA GLN A 286 -26.97 -0.92 -8.79
C GLN A 286 -25.75 0.00 -9.00
N VAL A 287 -25.79 1.23 -8.49
CA VAL A 287 -24.66 2.19 -8.56
C VAL A 287 -23.41 1.72 -7.77
N ASN A 288 -23.51 0.62 -7.02
CA ASN A 288 -22.40 -0.02 -6.29
C ASN A 288 -22.05 -1.43 -6.82
N SER A 289 -22.74 -1.88 -7.88
CA SER A 289 -22.51 -3.15 -8.61
C SER A 289 -22.07 -2.89 -10.06
N GLU A 290 -22.56 -1.81 -10.67
CA GLU A 290 -22.22 -1.34 -12.00
C GLU A 290 -21.21 -0.19 -11.88
N ALA A 291 -20.13 -0.25 -12.67
CA ALA A 291 -19.04 0.73 -12.68
C ALA A 291 -18.18 0.86 -11.39
N LYS A 292 -18.00 -0.23 -10.64
CA LYS A 292 -16.66 -0.52 -10.11
C LYS A 292 -15.97 -1.52 -11.05
N ALA A 293 -15.15 -1.02 -11.96
CA ALA A 293 -14.12 -1.85 -12.57
C ALA A 293 -13.26 -2.41 -11.43
N GLN A 294 -13.10 -3.74 -11.39
CA GLN A 294 -12.33 -4.42 -10.35
C GLN A 294 -10.91 -3.85 -10.40
N SER A 295 -10.49 -3.12 -9.36
CA SER A 295 -9.28 -2.32 -9.46
C SER A 295 -8.06 -3.24 -9.68
N PRO A 296 -7.00 -2.78 -10.37
CA PRO A 296 -5.81 -3.60 -10.60
C PRO A 296 -5.26 -4.20 -9.29
N LYS A 297 -5.40 -3.48 -8.17
CA LYS A 297 -5.06 -3.91 -6.80
C LYS A 297 -5.97 -5.03 -6.28
N GLU A 298 -7.29 -4.97 -6.51
CA GLU A 298 -8.24 -6.04 -6.17
C GLU A 298 -8.02 -7.29 -7.03
N SER A 299 -7.77 -7.14 -8.33
CA SER A 299 -7.46 -8.24 -9.26
C SER A 299 -6.11 -8.91 -8.93
N PHE A 300 -5.08 -8.13 -8.62
CA PHE A 300 -3.78 -8.62 -8.16
C PHE A 300 -3.88 -9.39 -6.84
N LEU A 301 -4.61 -8.88 -5.85
CA LEU A 301 -4.81 -9.61 -4.59
C LEU A 301 -5.53 -10.95 -4.82
N GLN A 302 -6.56 -10.96 -5.68
CA GLN A 302 -7.32 -12.16 -6.01
C GLN A 302 -6.46 -13.23 -6.73
N SER A 303 -5.52 -12.85 -7.60
CA SER A 303 -4.66 -13.82 -8.31
C SER A 303 -3.64 -14.53 -7.39
N PHE A 304 -3.30 -13.94 -6.25
CA PHE A 304 -2.53 -14.57 -5.17
C PHE A 304 -3.39 -15.22 -4.08
N GLY A 305 -4.72 -15.26 -4.25
CA GLY A 305 -5.66 -15.82 -3.26
C GLY A 305 -5.83 -14.97 -2.00
N LEU A 306 -5.34 -13.72 -2.00
CA LEU A 306 -5.41 -12.81 -0.85
C LEU A 306 -6.75 -12.07 -0.85
N CYS A 307 -7.51 -12.17 0.25
CA CYS A 307 -8.77 -11.44 0.34
C CYS A 307 -8.57 -9.94 0.59
N THR A 308 -9.40 -9.11 -0.04
CA THR A 308 -9.42 -7.66 0.19
C THR A 308 -9.98 -7.33 1.58
N GLN A 309 -9.71 -6.12 2.10
CA GLN A 309 -10.36 -5.66 3.35
C GLN A 309 -11.90 -5.74 3.30
N LEU A 310 -12.51 -5.58 2.13
CA LEU A 310 -13.96 -5.66 1.96
C LEU A 310 -14.46 -7.11 2.05
N GLU A 311 -13.73 -8.05 1.45
CA GLU A 311 -14.04 -9.48 1.53
C GLU A 311 -13.77 -10.04 2.93
N HIS A 312 -12.69 -9.64 3.59
CA HIS A 312 -12.44 -9.99 4.99
C HIS A 312 -13.59 -9.53 5.90
N LYS A 313 -14.07 -8.29 5.72
CA LYS A 313 -15.24 -7.76 6.45
C LYS A 313 -16.55 -8.50 6.09
N ARG A 314 -16.73 -8.93 4.85
CA ARG A 314 -17.87 -9.79 4.42
C ARG A 314 -17.79 -11.20 5.03
N MET A 315 -16.61 -11.78 5.09
CA MET A 315 -16.33 -13.12 5.64
C MET A 315 -16.61 -13.16 7.15
N LEU A 316 -16.08 -12.19 7.91
CA LEU A 316 -16.41 -11.99 9.32
C LEU A 316 -17.93 -11.82 9.55
N LEU A 317 -18.62 -11.06 8.70
CA LEU A 317 -20.08 -10.91 8.77
C LEU A 317 -20.82 -12.23 8.48
N ALA A 318 -20.39 -13.00 7.48
CA ALA A 318 -20.98 -14.29 7.16
C ALA A 318 -20.80 -15.30 8.30
N GLN A 319 -19.62 -15.33 8.92
CA GLN A 319 -19.30 -16.17 10.08
C GLN A 319 -20.13 -15.77 11.32
N ALA A 320 -20.23 -14.46 11.61
CA ALA A 320 -21.09 -13.95 12.68
C ALA A 320 -22.59 -14.22 12.47
N LEU A 321 -23.03 -14.43 11.22
CA LEU A 321 -24.40 -14.80 10.87
C LEU A 321 -24.63 -16.32 10.85
N SER A 322 -23.63 -17.13 10.50
CA SER A 322 -23.75 -18.61 10.53
C SER A 322 -23.88 -19.12 11.97
N HIS A 323 -23.06 -18.62 12.90
CA HIS A 323 -23.13 -18.97 14.33
C HIS A 323 -24.51 -18.64 14.95
N LYS A 324 -25.24 -17.64 14.44
CA LYS A 324 -26.60 -17.30 14.89
C LYS A 324 -27.69 -18.26 14.40
N ARG A 325 -27.44 -19.06 13.37
CA ARG A 325 -28.44 -20.02 12.82
C ARG A 325 -28.43 -21.39 13.51
N VAL A 326 -27.35 -21.75 14.21
CA VAL A 326 -27.17 -23.08 14.81
C VAL A 326 -27.97 -23.27 16.10
N ARG A 327 -28.37 -22.19 16.79
CA ARG A 327 -29.19 -22.26 18.01
C ARG A 327 -30.70 -22.25 17.73
N LYS A 328 -31.23 -23.35 17.20
CA LYS A 328 -32.60 -23.77 17.52
C LYS A 328 -32.53 -24.75 18.70
N PRO A 329 -33.23 -24.51 19.82
CA PRO A 329 -33.37 -25.52 20.85
C PRO A 329 -34.20 -26.69 20.29
N ILE A 330 -33.74 -27.91 20.51
CA ILE A 330 -34.61 -29.09 20.38
C ILE A 330 -35.51 -29.07 21.61
N GLN A 331 -36.81 -28.84 21.39
CA GLN A 331 -37.81 -29.05 22.43
C GLN A 331 -38.26 -30.50 22.36
N ASN A 332 -38.07 -31.21 23.47
CA ASN A 332 -38.83 -32.41 23.82
C ASN A 332 -40.14 -31.96 24.52
#